data_AF-A0A6U6WX41-F1
#
_entry.id   AF-A0A6U6WX41-F1
#
_cell.length_a   1.000
_cell.length_b   1.000
_cell.length_c   1.000
_cell.angle_alpha   90.00
_cell.angle_beta   90.00
_cell.angle_gamma   90.00
#
_symmetry.space_group_name_H-M   'P 1'
#
loop_
_entity.id
_entity.type
_entity.pdbx_description
1 polymer ?
#
loop_
_entity_poly.entity_id
_entity_poly.type
_entity_poly.pdbx_seq_one_letter_code
_entity_poly.pdbx_strand_id
1 'polypeptide(L)'
;LSHGATGRGNDQVRFERYVNVMDPSFKVYAPWRDPTLLEEFPGRSQMLAFLEQHGIGHQIVSQAKKRYSTDANICGLSNEAEDLESMETPMTIVNPVMGVWPQDAPSAQEEITLRYEQGRCVALNGKAVTPLQALQQANTIAGRNGIGISQALENRILGTKSRGVYEAPGMCLLGHGLQCVYQAVLDRRATKLFGHLSGHVSEQIYDGRYF
;
A
#
# COMPACT_ATOMS: atom_id res chain seq x y z
N LEU A 1 -12.37 -20.24 0.46
CA LEU A 1 -12.11 -18.83 0.08
C LEU A 1 -11.92 -18.82 -1.42
N SER A 2 -12.51 -17.87 -2.14
CA SER A 2 -12.10 -17.56 -3.51
C SER A 2 -11.49 -16.16 -3.53
N HIS A 3 -10.36 -15.95 -4.21
CA HIS A 3 -9.74 -14.62 -4.35
C HIS A 3 -9.29 -14.32 -5.77
N GLY A 4 -9.34 -13.04 -6.16
CA GLY A 4 -8.95 -12.56 -7.49
C GLY A 4 -7.49 -12.13 -7.63
N ALA A 5 -6.63 -12.35 -6.62
CA ALA A 5 -5.21 -12.02 -6.74
C ALA A 5 -4.55 -12.78 -7.91
N THR A 6 -3.66 -12.10 -8.64
CA THR A 6 -3.00 -12.69 -9.81
C THR A 6 -1.96 -13.73 -9.41
N GLY A 7 -1.72 -14.71 -10.29
CA GLY A 7 -0.72 -15.77 -10.06
C GLY A 7 0.74 -15.30 -9.98
N ARG A 8 1.02 -14.01 -10.18
CA ARG A 8 2.38 -13.41 -10.17
C ARG A 8 2.60 -12.38 -9.06
N GLY A 9 1.56 -12.08 -8.28
CA GLY A 9 1.61 -11.10 -7.18
C GLY A 9 1.85 -11.74 -5.81
N ASN A 10 2.21 -10.92 -4.83
CA ASN A 10 2.38 -11.36 -3.44
C ASN A 10 1.04 -11.67 -2.74
N ASP A 11 -0.06 -11.03 -3.14
CA ASP A 11 -1.33 -11.12 -2.41
C ASP A 11 -1.94 -12.51 -2.39
N GLN A 12 -1.73 -13.33 -3.42
CA GLN A 12 -2.15 -14.75 -3.40
C GLN A 12 -1.53 -15.47 -2.19
N VAL A 13 -0.24 -15.23 -1.93
CA VAL A 13 0.49 -15.86 -0.83
C VAL A 13 -0.04 -15.33 0.50
N ARG A 14 -0.33 -14.03 0.59
CA ARG A 14 -0.87 -13.40 1.81
C ARG A 14 -2.26 -13.96 2.14
N PHE A 15 -3.18 -14.00 1.18
CA PHE A 15 -4.52 -14.57 1.39
C PHE A 15 -4.46 -16.04 1.81
N GLU A 16 -3.68 -16.85 1.10
CA GLU A 16 -3.56 -18.29 1.40
C GLU A 16 -2.93 -18.55 2.77
N ARG A 17 -1.87 -17.82 3.14
CA ARG A 17 -1.23 -17.94 4.47
C ARG A 17 -2.24 -17.63 5.58
N TYR A 18 -2.95 -16.51 5.49
CA TYR A 18 -3.90 -16.13 6.53
C TYR A 18 -5.08 -17.10 6.64
N VAL A 19 -5.61 -17.61 5.53
CA VAL A 19 -6.65 -18.65 5.60
C VAL A 19 -6.12 -19.90 6.28
N ASN A 20 -4.94 -20.38 5.88
CA ASN A 20 -4.36 -21.60 6.45
C ASN A 20 -4.05 -21.47 7.95
N VAL A 21 -3.67 -20.28 8.43
CA VAL A 21 -3.44 -20.02 9.85
C VAL A 21 -4.76 -19.95 10.64
N MET A 22 -5.79 -19.31 10.08
CA MET A 22 -7.06 -19.09 10.76
C MET A 22 -7.95 -20.33 10.78
N ASP A 23 -8.04 -21.04 9.65
CA ASP A 23 -8.79 -22.27 9.49
C ASP A 23 -8.19 -23.14 8.36
N PRO A 24 -7.34 -24.11 8.69
CA PRO A 24 -6.69 -24.97 7.69
C PRO A 24 -7.65 -25.93 6.98
N SER A 25 -8.90 -26.08 7.45
CA SER A 25 -9.91 -26.89 6.75
C SER A 25 -10.50 -26.16 5.54
N PHE A 26 -10.33 -24.84 5.48
CA PHE A 26 -10.90 -24.00 4.46
C PHE A 26 -10.13 -24.14 3.14
N LYS A 27 -10.82 -24.63 2.10
CA LYS A 27 -10.22 -24.74 0.76
C LYS A 27 -10.06 -23.36 0.13
N VAL A 28 -8.91 -23.08 -0.45
CA VAL A 28 -8.67 -21.86 -1.24
C VAL A 28 -8.78 -22.19 -2.73
N TYR A 29 -9.57 -21.40 -3.45
CA TYR A 29 -9.67 -21.43 -4.91
C TYR A 29 -9.15 -20.10 -5.46
N ALA A 30 -8.25 -20.16 -6.44
CA ALA A 30 -7.64 -18.99 -7.06
C ALA A 30 -7.79 -19.09 -8.58
N PRO A 31 -8.83 -18.44 -9.17
CA PRO A 31 -9.11 -18.51 -10.60
C PRO A 31 -7.90 -18.25 -11.52
N TRP A 32 -7.02 -17.31 -11.14
CA TRP A 32 -5.83 -16.95 -11.92
C TRP A 32 -4.67 -17.95 -11.82
N ARG A 33 -4.90 -19.13 -11.22
CA ARG A 33 -4.02 -20.31 -11.26
C ARG A 33 -4.72 -21.53 -11.84
N ASP A 34 -6.00 -21.44 -12.18
CA ASP A 34 -6.75 -22.52 -12.80
C ASP A 34 -6.43 -22.56 -14.31
N PRO A 35 -5.85 -23.64 -14.84
CA PRO A 35 -5.50 -23.75 -16.26
C PRO A 35 -6.69 -23.53 -17.19
N THR A 36 -7.87 -24.05 -16.83
CA THR A 36 -9.08 -23.93 -17.64
C THR A 36 -9.52 -22.48 -17.74
N LEU A 37 -9.48 -21.73 -16.63
CA LEU A 37 -9.81 -20.30 -16.65
C LEU A 37 -8.73 -19.45 -17.32
N LEU A 38 -7.46 -19.84 -17.25
CA LEU A 38 -6.40 -19.13 -17.97
C LEU A 38 -6.52 -19.30 -19.49
N GLU A 39 -7.01 -20.46 -19.95
CA GLU A 39 -7.33 -20.68 -21.36
C GLU A 39 -8.57 -19.89 -21.81
N GLU A 40 -9.59 -19.78 -20.95
CA GLU A 40 -10.79 -18.98 -21.22
C GLU A 40 -10.53 -17.47 -21.17
N PHE A 41 -9.66 -17.03 -20.26
CA PHE A 41 -9.35 -15.63 -19.99
C PHE A 41 -7.85 -15.30 -20.15
N PRO A 42 -7.27 -15.45 -21.36
CA PRO A 42 -5.87 -15.17 -21.61
C PRO A 42 -5.54 -13.67 -21.58
N GLY A 43 -6.56 -12.81 -21.66
CA GLY A 43 -6.38 -11.37 -21.67
C GLY A 43 -7.67 -10.60 -21.40
N ARG A 44 -7.53 -9.26 -21.34
CA ARG A 44 -8.65 -8.36 -21.02
C ARG A 44 -9.79 -8.47 -22.03
N SER A 45 -9.53 -8.68 -23.31
CA SER A 45 -10.57 -8.76 -24.35
C SER A 45 -11.58 -9.88 -24.10
N GLN A 46 -11.14 -11.08 -23.69
CA GLN A 46 -12.03 -12.20 -23.37
C GLN A 46 -12.83 -11.92 -22.10
N MET A 47 -12.20 -11.30 -21.10
CA MET A 47 -12.92 -10.87 -19.89
C MET A 47 -14.03 -9.87 -20.24
N LEU A 48 -13.75 -8.89 -21.11
CA LEU A 48 -14.75 -7.91 -21.56
C LEU A 48 -15.92 -8.59 -22.29
N ALA A 49 -15.63 -9.50 -23.24
CA ALA A 49 -16.65 -10.25 -23.95
C ALA A 49 -17.52 -11.09 -22.99
N PHE A 50 -16.92 -11.72 -21.99
CA PHE A 50 -17.64 -12.46 -20.96
C PHE A 50 -18.56 -11.54 -20.14
N LEU A 51 -18.08 -10.37 -19.73
CA LEU A 51 -18.90 -9.38 -19.01
C LEU A 51 -20.08 -8.89 -19.86
N GLU A 52 -19.87 -8.68 -21.16
CA GLU A 52 -20.94 -8.29 -22.10
C GLU A 52 -21.99 -9.40 -22.25
N GLN A 53 -21.57 -10.64 -22.45
CA GLN A 53 -22.47 -11.81 -22.55
C GLN A 53 -23.33 -12.00 -21.29
N HIS A 54 -22.82 -11.61 -20.12
CA HIS A 54 -23.52 -11.71 -18.84
C HIS A 54 -24.26 -10.40 -18.45
N GLY A 55 -24.36 -9.43 -19.36
CA GLY A 55 -25.14 -8.19 -19.13
C GLY A 55 -24.50 -7.19 -18.15
N ILE A 56 -23.24 -7.40 -17.76
CA ILE A 56 -22.50 -6.53 -16.81
C ILE A 56 -21.45 -5.66 -17.50
N GLY A 57 -21.36 -5.69 -18.84
CA GLY A 57 -20.42 -4.87 -19.61
C GLY A 57 -20.60 -3.34 -19.41
N HIS A 58 -21.78 -2.88 -19.01
CA HIS A 58 -22.03 -1.47 -18.69
C HIS A 58 -21.18 -0.94 -17.51
N GLN A 59 -20.60 -1.82 -16.70
CA GLN A 59 -19.71 -1.46 -15.58
C GLN A 59 -18.26 -1.20 -16.02
N ILE A 60 -17.94 -1.33 -17.31
CA ILE A 60 -16.59 -1.10 -17.83
C ILE A 60 -16.40 0.42 -18.01
N VAL A 61 -15.77 1.06 -17.02
CA VAL A 61 -15.64 2.53 -16.95
C VAL A 61 -14.51 3.09 -17.83
N SER A 62 -13.54 2.29 -18.27
CA SER A 62 -12.55 2.79 -19.25
C SER A 62 -11.88 1.69 -20.11
N GLN A 63 -11.74 1.99 -21.40
CA GLN A 63 -10.93 1.24 -22.37
C GLN A 63 -9.52 1.84 -22.54
N ALA A 64 -9.22 2.94 -21.84
CA ALA A 64 -7.92 3.57 -21.92
C ALA A 64 -6.85 2.62 -21.36
N LYS A 65 -5.74 2.47 -22.07
CA LYS A 65 -4.60 1.67 -21.61
C LYS A 65 -4.14 2.21 -20.26
N LYS A 66 -4.32 1.41 -19.19
CA LYS A 66 -3.76 1.74 -17.87
C LYS A 66 -2.24 1.77 -18.00
N ARG A 67 -1.62 2.82 -17.46
CA ARG A 67 -0.17 3.00 -17.45
C ARG A 67 0.50 2.34 -16.24
N TYR A 68 -0.30 1.98 -15.25
CA TYR A 68 0.09 1.29 -14.01
C TYR A 68 -1.16 0.66 -13.36
N SER A 69 -0.92 -0.32 -12.50
CA SER A 69 -1.89 -0.92 -11.59
C SER A 69 -1.83 -0.20 -10.24
N THR A 70 -2.99 0.04 -9.63
CA THR A 70 -3.10 0.75 -8.35
C THR A 70 -3.84 -0.10 -7.33
N ASP A 71 -3.27 -0.25 -6.15
CA ASP A 71 -3.97 -0.67 -4.92
C ASP A 71 -4.06 0.52 -3.97
N ALA A 72 -5.17 0.64 -3.24
CA ALA A 72 -5.45 1.79 -2.39
C ALA A 72 -6.20 1.40 -1.12
N ASN A 73 -5.74 1.93 0.00
CA ASN A 73 -6.45 1.89 1.26
C ASN A 73 -6.17 3.19 2.05
N ILE A 74 -6.67 3.26 3.29
CA ILE A 74 -6.54 4.48 4.09
C ILE A 74 -5.09 4.82 4.50
N CYS A 75 -4.20 3.83 4.56
CA CYS A 75 -2.80 4.03 4.91
C CYS A 75 -1.99 4.56 3.71
N GLY A 76 -2.45 4.33 2.49
CA GLY A 76 -1.72 4.72 1.29
C GLY A 76 -2.18 4.04 0.00
N LEU A 77 -1.46 4.35 -1.08
CA LEU A 77 -1.57 3.70 -2.38
C LEU A 77 -0.24 3.12 -2.83
N SER A 78 -0.32 2.08 -3.66
CA SER A 78 0.81 1.59 -4.45
C SER A 78 0.46 1.61 -5.93
N ASN A 79 1.37 2.13 -6.75
CA ASN A 79 1.29 2.12 -8.20
C ASN A 79 2.45 1.29 -8.77
N GLU A 80 2.16 0.27 -9.56
CA GLU A 80 3.15 -0.67 -10.09
C GLU A 80 2.79 -1.18 -11.49
N ALA A 81 3.63 -2.06 -12.06
CA ALA A 81 3.41 -2.74 -13.33
C ALA A 81 3.35 -1.80 -14.57
N GLU A 82 3.11 -2.40 -15.74
CA GLU A 82 2.96 -1.70 -17.03
C GLU A 82 4.18 -0.79 -17.30
N ASP A 83 3.97 0.51 -17.55
CA ASP A 83 5.07 1.44 -17.86
C ASP A 83 6.06 1.59 -16.68
N LEU A 84 5.63 1.37 -15.43
CA LEU A 84 6.48 1.54 -14.24
C LEU A 84 7.51 0.42 -14.05
N GLU A 85 7.39 -0.73 -14.72
CA GLU A 85 8.40 -1.80 -14.61
C GLU A 85 9.75 -1.37 -15.20
N SER A 86 9.74 -0.51 -16.22
CA SER A 86 10.97 0.03 -16.79
C SER A 86 11.63 1.00 -15.81
N MET A 87 12.93 0.83 -15.57
CA MET A 87 13.74 1.75 -14.77
C MET A 87 13.92 3.12 -15.43
N GLU A 88 13.68 3.22 -16.73
CA GLU A 88 13.79 4.48 -17.49
C GLU A 88 12.53 5.34 -17.37
N THR A 89 11.38 4.73 -17.03
CA THR A 89 10.13 5.46 -16.87
C THR A 89 10.19 6.31 -15.59
N PRO A 90 10.03 7.64 -15.66
CA PRO A 90 10.04 8.47 -14.46
C PRO A 90 8.81 8.18 -13.59
N MET A 91 8.96 8.20 -12.26
CA MET A 91 7.83 7.98 -11.34
C MET A 91 6.71 9.04 -11.49
N THR A 92 7.02 10.19 -12.09
CA THR A 92 6.09 11.30 -12.34
C THR A 92 5.01 10.98 -13.37
N ILE A 93 5.03 9.79 -13.99
CA ILE A 93 3.87 9.30 -14.76
C ILE A 93 2.67 8.99 -13.86
N VAL A 94 2.90 8.78 -12.56
CA VAL A 94 1.86 8.61 -11.54
C VAL A 94 1.22 9.97 -11.27
N ASN A 95 -0.10 10.00 -11.33
CA ASN A 95 -0.89 11.14 -10.89
C ASN A 95 -1.25 10.90 -9.42
N PRO A 96 -0.66 11.63 -8.47
CA PRO A 96 -0.89 11.39 -7.05
C PRO A 96 -2.38 11.54 -6.69
N VAL A 97 -2.88 10.65 -5.84
CA VAL A 97 -4.29 10.64 -5.41
C VAL A 97 -4.44 11.16 -3.98
N MET A 98 -3.46 10.90 -3.11
CA MET A 98 -3.49 11.28 -1.69
C MET A 98 -2.71 12.55 -1.38
N GLY A 99 -1.97 13.10 -2.34
CA GLY A 99 -1.20 14.32 -2.15
C GLY A 99 -0.84 15.00 -3.46
N VAL A 100 0.24 15.76 -3.43
CA VAL A 100 0.85 16.43 -4.59
C VAL A 100 2.33 16.11 -4.66
N TRP A 101 2.96 16.37 -5.80
CA TRP A 101 4.43 16.31 -5.85
C TRP A 101 5.04 17.46 -5.03
N PRO A 102 6.24 17.31 -4.45
CA PRO A 102 6.87 18.37 -3.66
C PRO A 102 6.98 19.71 -4.39
N GLN A 103 7.22 19.71 -5.70
CA GLN A 103 7.27 20.93 -6.51
C GLN A 103 5.93 21.66 -6.67
N ASP A 104 4.81 20.96 -6.44
CA ASP A 104 3.45 21.49 -6.54
C ASP A 104 2.87 21.84 -5.15
N ALA A 105 3.61 21.55 -4.07
CA ALA A 105 3.20 21.85 -2.71
C ALA A 105 3.27 23.37 -2.42
N PRO A 106 2.45 23.89 -1.48
CA PRO A 106 2.53 25.28 -1.05
C PRO A 106 3.93 25.64 -0.54
N SER A 107 4.41 26.84 -0.88
CA SER A 107 5.70 27.33 -0.36
C SER A 107 5.64 27.79 1.11
N ALA A 108 4.43 27.96 1.65
CA ALA A 108 4.23 28.38 3.04
C ALA A 108 4.47 27.21 3.99
N GLN A 109 5.26 27.43 5.04
CA GLN A 109 5.46 26.45 6.09
C GLN A 109 4.17 26.25 6.89
N GLU A 110 3.79 24.99 7.10
CA GLU A 110 2.70 24.61 8.00
C GLU A 110 3.28 24.01 9.29
N GLU A 111 2.95 24.61 10.43
CA GLU A 111 3.31 24.05 11.74
C GLU A 111 2.18 23.14 12.24
N ILE A 112 2.55 21.97 12.75
CA ILE A 112 1.62 21.06 13.40
C ILE A 112 2.16 20.61 14.75
N THR A 113 1.25 20.23 15.65
CA THR A 113 1.59 19.58 16.91
C THR A 113 0.96 18.20 16.98
N LEU A 114 1.76 17.20 17.34
CA LEU A 114 1.32 15.82 17.54
C LEU A 114 1.55 15.44 18.99
N ARG A 115 0.54 14.84 19.64
CA ARG A 115 0.65 14.35 21.01
C ARG A 115 0.50 12.84 21.00
N TYR A 116 1.49 12.16 21.60
CA TYR A 116 1.51 10.71 21.70
C TYR A 116 1.31 10.25 23.14
N GLU A 117 0.56 9.18 23.32
CA GLU A 117 0.44 8.43 24.57
C GLU A 117 0.64 6.94 24.25
N GLN A 118 1.57 6.30 24.96
CA GLN A 118 1.87 4.87 24.79
C GLN A 118 2.09 4.47 23.30
N GLY A 119 2.79 5.32 22.55
CA GLY A 119 3.09 5.10 21.13
C GLY A 119 1.94 5.39 20.15
N ARG A 120 0.79 5.88 20.62
CA ARG A 120 -0.37 6.23 19.78
C ARG A 120 -0.57 7.73 19.71
N CYS A 121 -0.83 8.26 18.52
CA CYS A 121 -1.22 9.66 18.36
C CYS A 121 -2.64 9.86 18.91
N VAL A 122 -2.78 10.67 19.95
CA VAL A 122 -4.06 10.94 20.63
C VAL A 122 -4.56 12.37 20.44
N ALA A 123 -3.71 13.30 19.96
CA ALA A 123 -4.13 14.64 19.57
C ALA A 123 -3.28 15.20 18.42
N LEU A 124 -3.94 15.98 17.55
CA LEU A 124 -3.34 16.73 16.45
C LEU A 124 -3.79 18.19 16.55
N ASN A 125 -2.85 19.15 16.55
CA ASN A 125 -3.12 20.59 16.71
C ASN A 125 -3.97 20.90 17.95
N GLY A 126 -3.61 20.26 19.07
CA GLY A 126 -4.31 20.41 20.35
C GLY A 126 -5.69 19.73 20.44
N LYS A 127 -6.21 19.15 19.36
CA LYS A 127 -7.52 18.49 19.33
C LYS A 127 -7.37 16.98 19.49
N ALA A 128 -8.14 16.38 20.40
CA ALA A 128 -8.17 14.94 20.57
C ALA A 128 -8.67 14.24 19.29
N VAL A 129 -8.06 13.11 18.95
CA VAL A 129 -8.38 12.35 17.74
C VAL A 129 -8.44 10.85 18.04
N THR A 130 -9.34 10.14 17.35
CA THR A 130 -9.27 8.69 17.23
C THR A 130 -8.13 8.27 16.28
N PRO A 131 -7.68 7.00 16.28
CA PRO A 131 -6.66 6.55 15.32
C PRO A 131 -7.03 6.79 13.85
N LEU A 132 -8.31 6.59 13.51
CA LEU A 132 -8.84 6.86 12.17
C LEU A 132 -8.73 8.35 11.83
N GLN A 133 -9.19 9.22 12.73
CA GLN A 133 -9.14 10.67 12.54
C GLN A 133 -7.70 11.18 12.43
N ALA A 134 -6.77 10.64 13.24
CA ALA A 134 -5.36 10.97 13.17
C ALA A 134 -4.80 10.68 11.78
N LEU A 135 -5.04 9.47 11.24
CA LEU A 135 -4.55 9.07 9.93
C LEU A 135 -5.17 9.90 8.81
N GLN A 136 -6.49 10.14 8.83
CA GLN A 136 -7.17 10.94 7.82
C GLN A 136 -6.68 12.39 7.79
N GLN A 137 -6.57 13.04 8.96
CA GLN A 137 -6.06 14.40 9.05
C GLN A 137 -4.59 14.48 8.64
N ALA A 138 -3.77 13.51 9.07
CA ALA A 138 -2.37 13.42 8.67
C ALA A 138 -2.21 13.21 7.16
N ASN A 139 -3.05 12.37 6.54
CA ASN A 139 -3.08 12.19 5.08
C ASN A 139 -3.36 13.53 4.38
N THR A 140 -4.39 14.27 4.82
CA THR A 140 -4.74 15.58 4.23
C THR A 140 -3.60 16.58 4.36
N ILE A 141 -3.02 16.72 5.56
CA ILE A 141 -1.97 17.72 5.84
C ILE A 141 -0.67 17.35 5.10
N ALA A 142 -0.20 16.11 5.26
CA ALA A 142 1.07 15.72 4.67
C ALA A 142 0.97 15.61 3.14
N GLY A 143 -0.18 15.12 2.64
CA GLY A 143 -0.45 15.01 1.21
C GLY A 143 -0.41 16.36 0.49
N ARG A 144 -1.10 17.39 1.01
CA ARG A 144 -1.07 18.74 0.40
C ARG A 144 0.30 19.41 0.48
N ASN A 145 1.14 19.00 1.42
CA ASN A 145 2.51 19.50 1.61
C ASN A 145 3.56 18.63 0.88
N GLY A 146 3.14 17.73 -0.02
CA GLY A 146 4.03 16.93 -0.85
C GLY A 146 4.81 15.84 -0.12
N ILE A 147 4.34 15.42 1.05
CA ILE A 147 5.00 14.41 1.89
C ILE A 147 4.45 13.02 1.58
N GLY A 148 5.34 12.02 1.54
CA GLY A 148 4.96 10.62 1.57
C GLY A 148 4.81 9.94 0.21
N ILE A 149 5.22 10.60 -0.87
CA ILE A 149 5.41 9.94 -2.16
C ILE A 149 6.84 9.39 -2.23
N SER A 150 6.99 8.11 -2.56
CA SER A 150 8.29 7.44 -2.68
C SER A 150 8.29 6.43 -3.82
N GLN A 151 9.47 5.98 -4.24
CA GLN A 151 9.62 4.86 -5.16
C GLN A 151 10.57 3.82 -4.56
N ALA A 152 10.32 2.54 -4.85
CA ALA A 152 11.20 1.46 -4.45
C ALA A 152 11.31 0.41 -5.55
N LEU A 153 12.48 -0.24 -5.63
CA LEU A 153 12.66 -1.50 -6.31
C LEU A 153 12.76 -2.59 -5.23
N GLU A 154 11.68 -3.33 -5.02
CA GLU A 154 11.55 -4.27 -3.91
C GLU A 154 11.75 -5.72 -4.34
N ASN A 155 12.13 -6.57 -3.39
CA ASN A 155 12.17 -8.02 -3.57
C ASN A 155 10.81 -8.60 -3.19
N ARG A 156 10.19 -9.33 -4.11
CA ARG A 156 8.91 -10.01 -3.89
C ARG A 156 9.11 -11.36 -3.21
N ILE A 157 8.06 -11.84 -2.55
CA ILE A 157 8.02 -13.15 -1.87
C ILE A 157 8.32 -14.28 -2.87
N LEU A 158 7.87 -14.13 -4.11
CA LEU A 158 8.05 -15.10 -5.18
C LEU A 158 9.45 -15.06 -5.83
N GLY A 159 10.38 -14.27 -5.30
CA GLY A 159 11.79 -14.22 -5.77
C GLY A 159 12.05 -13.28 -6.95
N THR A 160 11.03 -12.54 -7.41
CA THR A 160 11.19 -11.49 -8.43
C THR A 160 11.46 -10.12 -7.79
N LYS A 161 11.85 -9.14 -8.61
CA LYS A 161 11.85 -7.74 -8.20
C LYS A 161 10.66 -7.02 -8.81
N SER A 162 10.15 -6.00 -8.13
CA SER A 162 9.14 -5.12 -8.68
C SER A 162 9.43 -3.68 -8.33
N ARG A 163 9.14 -2.78 -9.27
CA ARG A 163 9.24 -1.34 -9.08
C ARG A 163 7.86 -0.79 -8.77
N GLY A 164 7.77 -0.09 -7.63
CA GLY A 164 6.54 0.53 -7.17
C GLY A 164 6.75 2.01 -6.82
N VAL A 165 5.69 2.80 -7.00
CA VAL A 165 5.55 4.17 -6.54
C VAL A 165 4.47 4.19 -5.47
N TYR A 166 4.81 4.62 -4.26
CA TYR A 166 3.96 4.56 -3.09
C TYR A 166 3.57 5.95 -2.62
N GLU A 167 2.31 6.11 -2.20
CA GLU A 167 1.80 7.29 -1.51
C GLU A 167 1.39 6.88 -0.10
N ALA A 168 2.01 7.43 0.94
CA ALA A 168 1.64 7.14 2.34
C ALA A 168 1.77 8.39 3.24
N PRO A 169 1.12 9.52 2.90
CA PRO A 169 1.35 10.82 3.53
C PRO A 169 1.17 10.79 5.06
N GLY A 170 0.02 10.27 5.53
CA GLY A 170 -0.30 10.23 6.95
C GLY A 170 0.57 9.24 7.72
N MET A 171 0.92 8.11 7.11
CA MET A 171 1.85 7.15 7.70
C MET A 171 3.25 7.74 7.86
N CYS A 172 3.74 8.49 6.87
CA CYS A 172 5.02 9.19 6.95
C CYS A 172 5.01 10.26 8.05
N LEU A 173 3.96 11.10 8.11
CA LEU A 173 3.86 12.18 9.09
C LEU A 173 3.76 11.65 10.53
N LEU A 174 2.86 10.70 10.77
CA LEU A 174 2.69 10.09 12.09
C LEU A 174 3.91 9.25 12.46
N GLY A 175 4.46 8.49 11.52
CA GLY A 175 5.68 7.70 11.73
C GLY A 175 6.86 8.58 12.13
N HIS A 176 7.06 9.71 11.46
CA HIS A 176 8.10 10.67 11.82
C HIS A 176 7.89 11.27 13.23
N GLY A 177 6.66 11.68 13.55
CA GLY A 177 6.33 12.17 14.90
C GLY A 177 6.62 11.15 15.99
N LEU A 178 6.30 9.87 15.75
CA LEU A 178 6.57 8.78 16.68
C LEU A 178 8.08 8.51 16.82
N GLN A 179 8.84 8.59 15.73
CA GLN A 179 10.30 8.47 15.77
C GLN A 179 10.94 9.57 16.64
N CYS A 180 10.43 10.82 16.58
CA CYS A 180 10.90 11.90 17.45
C CYS A 180 10.63 11.61 18.93
N VAL A 181 9.48 11.01 19.27
CA VAL A 181 9.20 10.56 20.64
C VAL A 181 10.20 9.49 21.06
N TYR A 182 10.46 8.50 20.22
CA TYR A 182 11.43 7.42 20.52
C TYR A 182 12.85 7.93 20.77
N GLN A 183 13.30 8.93 20.04
CA GLN A 183 14.60 9.57 20.28
C GLN A 183 14.70 10.19 21.69
N ALA A 184 13.60 10.69 22.23
CA ALA A 184 13.57 11.30 23.56
C ALA A 184 13.44 10.27 24.70
N VAL A 185 12.82 9.11 24.45
CA VAL A 185 12.44 8.16 25.52
C VAL A 185 13.21 6.84 25.53
N LEU A 186 13.77 6.40 24.40
CA LEU A 186 14.53 5.16 24.34
C LEU A 186 16.01 5.41 24.61
N ASP A 187 16.61 4.63 25.49
CA ASP A 187 18.07 4.63 25.64
C ASP A 187 18.76 3.99 24.42
N ARG A 188 20.09 4.09 24.36
CA ARG A 188 20.89 3.59 23.25
C ARG A 188 20.70 2.08 22.98
N ARG A 189 20.61 1.26 24.03
CA ARG A 189 20.46 -0.20 23.90
C ARG A 189 19.05 -0.54 23.43
N ALA A 190 18.03 0.10 24.01
CA ALA A 190 16.64 -0.06 23.58
C ALA A 190 16.45 0.37 22.12
N THR A 191 17.03 1.49 21.70
CA THR A 191 16.98 1.98 20.31
C THR A 191 17.55 0.96 19.32
N LYS A 192 18.73 0.38 19.64
CA LYS A 192 19.35 -0.64 18.77
C LYS A 192 18.48 -1.90 18.66
N LEU A 193 17.94 -2.38 19.79
CA LEU A 193 17.08 -3.55 19.80
C LEU A 193 15.78 -3.29 19.02
N PHE A 194 15.16 -2.12 19.22
CA PHE A 194 13.97 -1.71 18.49
C PHE A 194 14.20 -1.71 16.98
N GLY A 195 15.34 -1.19 16.50
CA GLY A 195 15.68 -1.20 15.08
C GLY A 195 15.72 -2.61 14.47
N HIS A 196 16.33 -3.56 15.16
CA HIS A 196 16.38 -4.95 14.70
C HIS A 196 14.99 -5.62 14.69
N LEU A 197 14.22 -5.46 15.77
CA LEU A 197 12.89 -6.05 15.89
C LEU A 197 11.90 -5.42 14.91
N SER A 198 11.96 -4.10 14.71
CA SER A 198 11.12 -3.38 13.76
C SER A 198 11.33 -3.89 12.35
N GLY A 199 12.59 -4.08 11.93
CA GLY A 199 12.91 -4.65 10.61
C GLY A 199 12.34 -6.06 10.44
N HIS A 200 12.54 -6.92 11.44
CA HIS A 200 12.01 -8.28 11.42
C HIS A 200 10.47 -8.31 11.33
N VAL A 201 9.78 -7.47 12.10
CA VAL A 201 8.32 -7.35 12.05
C VAL A 201 7.85 -6.86 10.67
N SER A 202 8.53 -5.87 10.09
CA SER A 202 8.22 -5.39 8.73
C SER A 202 8.34 -6.49 7.68
N GLU A 203 9.37 -7.33 7.75
CA GLU A 203 9.52 -8.50 6.87
C GLU A 203 8.37 -9.48 7.04
N GLN A 204 7.99 -9.83 8.28
CA GLN A 204 6.86 -10.75 8.51
C GLN A 204 5.54 -10.17 7.97
N ILE A 205 5.30 -8.88 8.14
CA ILE A 205 4.11 -8.20 7.59
C ILE A 205 4.11 -8.26 6.06
N TYR A 206 5.24 -7.95 5.40
CA TYR A 206 5.37 -8.01 3.94
C TYR A 206 5.02 -9.41 3.40
N ASP A 207 5.49 -10.43 4.14
CA ASP A 207 5.29 -11.85 3.86
C ASP A 207 3.88 -12.37 4.17
N GLY A 208 3.01 -11.58 4.81
CA GLY A 208 1.70 -12.05 5.25
C GLY A 208 1.76 -13.06 6.40
N ARG A 209 2.67 -12.85 7.36
CA ARG A 209 2.89 -13.68 8.56
C ARG A 209 2.61 -12.90 9.84
N TYR A 210 1.55 -12.09 9.84
CA TYR A 210 1.20 -11.27 11.01
C TYR A 210 0.54 -12.08 12.14
N PHE A 211 -0.24 -13.09 11.79
CA PHE A 211 -0.89 -14.02 12.74
C PHE A 211 -0.06 -15.29 12.91
#